data_AF-Q2FA08-F1
#
_entry.id   AF-Q2FA08-F1
#
_cell.length_a   1.000
_cell.length_b   1.000
_cell.length_c   1.000
_cell.angle_alpha   90.00
_cell.angle_beta   90.00
_cell.angle_gamma   90.00
#
_symmetry.space_group_name_H-M   'P 1'
#
loop_
_entity.id
_entity.type
_entity.pdbx_description
1 polymer ?
#
loop_
_entity_poly.entity_id
_entity_poly.type
_entity_poly.pdbx_seq_one_letter_code
_entity_poly.pdbx_strand_id
1 'polypeptide(L)'
;MFRGHANQEWELLPTLARINPLNISTSYDLGWRGVEQSILDKFMKHAIRFMEKDPKNTLEIMIHAQHHGVPTRLLDWSTNPLKALYFAVENSAHDDVDGVVYTYSPTSWHTTSNASDMTSWNRLVAFHPNLVNDRVAAQEGCFTLFPFAIPQEDDSRYLSTEAFQPQNVQVSMHSVLIPKQAKPALRKQLEKLGVSDASMFPDLDGIAKNIRRDFGFI
;
A
#
# COMPACT_ATOMS: atom_id res chain seq x y z
N MET A 1 5.89 -5.42 10.97
CA MET A 1 5.56 -5.49 9.53
C MET A 1 6.56 -4.68 8.73
N PHE A 2 6.64 -4.93 7.42
CA PHE A 2 7.75 -4.51 6.56
C PHE A 2 7.24 -3.98 5.22
N ARG A 3 7.91 -2.98 4.65
CA ARG A 3 7.62 -2.49 3.30
C ARG A 3 8.91 -2.13 2.57
N GLY A 4 9.12 -2.71 1.40
CA GLY A 4 10.26 -2.39 0.54
C GLY A 4 9.92 -1.32 -0.49
N HIS A 5 10.82 -0.35 -0.67
CA HIS A 5 10.81 0.58 -1.79
C HIS A 5 12.10 0.40 -2.59
N ALA A 6 11.97 0.40 -3.91
CA ALA A 6 13.13 0.29 -4.80
C ALA A 6 14.00 1.55 -4.81
N ASN A 7 13.44 2.72 -4.47
CA ASN A 7 14.19 3.96 -4.29
C ASN A 7 13.96 4.49 -2.87
N GLN A 8 15.04 4.78 -2.13
CA GLN A 8 15.00 5.35 -0.79
C GLN A 8 14.37 6.75 -0.72
N GLU A 9 14.38 7.49 -1.83
CA GLU A 9 13.82 8.85 -1.91
C GLU A 9 12.29 8.84 -1.99
N TRP A 10 11.67 7.67 -2.20
CA TRP A 10 10.22 7.58 -2.25
C TRP A 10 9.59 7.75 -0.88
N GLU A 11 8.60 8.64 -0.81
CA GLU A 11 7.87 8.89 0.42
C GLU A 11 6.97 7.72 0.80
N LEU A 12 6.93 7.42 2.10
CA LEU A 12 6.06 6.41 2.69
C LEU A 12 4.64 6.95 2.89
N LEU A 13 4.03 7.37 1.79
CA LEU A 13 2.68 7.94 1.75
C LEU A 13 1.73 7.05 0.92
N PRO A 14 0.45 6.95 1.32
CA PRO A 14 -0.56 6.24 0.56
C PRO A 14 -0.86 6.96 -0.77
N THR A 15 -1.48 6.27 -1.72
CA THR A 15 -1.70 6.80 -3.07
C THR A 15 -2.63 8.01 -3.09
N LEU A 16 -3.62 8.08 -2.19
CA LEU A 16 -4.50 9.25 -2.04
C LEU A 16 -3.69 10.51 -1.66
N ALA A 17 -2.71 10.38 -0.77
CA ALA A 17 -1.87 11.49 -0.33
C ALA A 17 -0.92 12.01 -1.42
N ARG A 18 -0.73 11.25 -2.50
CA ARG A 18 0.11 11.63 -3.64
C ARG A 18 -0.67 12.35 -4.75
N ILE A 19 -2.00 12.46 -4.63
CA ILE A 19 -2.80 13.19 -5.61
C ILE A 19 -2.46 14.67 -5.51
N ASN A 20 -2.08 15.28 -6.64
CA ASN A 20 -1.94 16.72 -6.72
C ASN A 20 -3.33 17.37 -6.60
N PRO A 21 -3.57 18.23 -5.60
CA PRO A 21 -4.84 18.93 -5.42
C PRO A 21 -5.32 19.69 -6.66
N LEU A 22 -4.40 20.21 -7.47
CA LEU A 22 -4.72 20.96 -8.69
C LEU A 22 -5.37 20.08 -9.77
N ASN A 23 -5.18 18.76 -9.71
CA ASN A 23 -5.81 17.82 -10.64
C ASN A 23 -7.26 17.49 -10.24
N ILE A 24 -7.70 17.95 -9.08
CA ILE A 24 -9.03 17.68 -8.56
C ILE A 24 -9.98 18.75 -9.09
N SER A 25 -10.69 18.39 -10.18
CA SER A 25 -11.54 19.32 -10.94
C SER A 25 -12.81 19.80 -10.21
N THR A 26 -13.12 19.21 -9.06
CA THR A 26 -14.36 19.46 -8.32
C THR A 26 -14.02 19.83 -6.89
N SER A 27 -14.66 20.88 -6.36
CA SER A 27 -14.62 21.18 -4.93
C SER A 27 -15.41 20.09 -4.21
N TYR A 28 -14.78 19.42 -3.25
CA TYR A 28 -15.42 18.41 -2.41
C TYR A 28 -15.70 18.98 -1.04
N ASP A 29 -16.96 18.89 -0.61
CA ASP A 29 -17.32 19.10 0.78
C ASP A 29 -16.54 18.09 1.64
N LEU A 30 -16.01 18.53 2.79
CA LEU A 30 -15.22 17.71 3.73
C LEU A 30 -13.76 17.38 3.30
N GLY A 31 -13.18 18.11 2.34
CA GLY A 31 -11.76 17.98 2.00
C GLY A 31 -11.37 16.57 1.54
N TRP A 32 -10.26 16.03 2.05
CA TRP A 32 -9.78 14.68 1.66
C TRP A 32 -10.76 13.55 1.97
N ARG A 33 -11.64 13.69 2.98
CA ARG A 33 -12.70 12.71 3.26
C ARG A 33 -13.71 12.66 2.13
N GLY A 34 -14.15 13.83 1.64
CA GLY A 34 -15.07 13.93 0.51
C GLY A 34 -14.46 13.43 -0.79
N VAL A 35 -13.17 13.70 -1.00
CA VAL A 35 -12.41 13.18 -2.15
C VAL A 35 -12.38 11.65 -2.13
N GLU A 36 -11.97 11.03 -1.01
CA GLU A 36 -11.93 9.57 -0.89
C GLU A 36 -13.32 8.96 -1.09
N GLN A 37 -14.35 9.51 -0.44
CA GLN A 37 -15.72 9.03 -0.58
C GLN A 37 -16.19 9.05 -2.05
N SER A 38 -15.97 10.17 -2.75
CA SER A 38 -16.31 10.30 -4.18
C SER A 38 -15.57 9.30 -5.07
N ILE A 39 -14.28 9.06 -4.80
CA ILE A 39 -13.47 8.09 -5.53
C ILE A 39 -14.04 6.67 -5.33
N LEU A 40 -14.30 6.29 -4.08
CA LEU A 40 -14.83 4.96 -3.74
C LEU A 40 -16.25 4.75 -4.27
N ASP A 41 -17.11 5.76 -4.21
CA ASP A 41 -18.48 5.69 -4.75
C ASP A 41 -18.47 5.49 -6.27
N LYS A 42 -17.62 6.23 -6.99
CA LYS A 42 -17.41 6.05 -8.43
C LYS A 42 -16.88 4.66 -8.75
N PHE A 43 -15.90 4.17 -7.99
CA PHE A 43 -15.38 2.82 -8.15
C PHE A 43 -16.50 1.78 -7.97
N MET A 44 -17.22 1.82 -6.85
CA MET A 44 -18.28 0.86 -6.53
C MET A 44 -19.42 0.87 -7.54
N LYS A 45 -19.81 2.04 -8.04
CA LYS A 45 -20.83 2.18 -9.09
C LYS A 45 -20.54 1.34 -10.34
N HIS A 46 -19.26 1.12 -10.67
CA HIS A 46 -18.86 0.38 -11.87
C HIS A 46 -18.28 -1.01 -11.58
N ALA A 47 -17.67 -1.18 -10.40
CA ALA A 47 -16.93 -2.38 -10.04
C ALA A 47 -17.81 -3.49 -9.48
N ILE A 48 -18.95 -3.18 -8.86
CA ILE A 48 -19.78 -4.16 -8.13
C ILE A 48 -20.19 -5.36 -9.00
N ARG A 49 -20.46 -5.15 -10.29
CA ARG A 49 -20.83 -6.22 -11.25
C ARG A 49 -19.70 -7.21 -11.59
N PHE A 50 -18.46 -6.85 -11.26
CA PHE A 50 -17.27 -7.67 -11.52
C PHE A 50 -16.73 -8.33 -10.24
N MET A 51 -17.33 -8.04 -9.08
CA MET A 51 -16.92 -8.63 -7.82
C MET A 51 -17.62 -9.98 -7.62
N GLU A 52 -16.85 -10.99 -7.24
CA GLU A 52 -17.42 -12.30 -6.89
C GLU A 52 -18.22 -12.25 -5.58
N LYS A 53 -17.85 -11.34 -4.67
CA LYS A 53 -18.47 -11.13 -3.38
C LYS A 53 -18.59 -9.65 -3.10
N ASP A 54 -19.76 -9.24 -2.65
CA ASP A 54 -19.98 -7.86 -2.24
C ASP A 54 -19.10 -7.53 -1.02
N PRO A 55 -18.36 -6.40 -1.06
CA PRO A 55 -17.55 -5.98 0.07
C PRO A 55 -18.47 -5.60 1.24
N LYS A 56 -18.12 -6.06 2.43
CA LYS A 56 -18.97 -5.90 3.63
C LYS A 56 -18.83 -4.55 4.30
N ASN A 57 -17.75 -3.82 3.99
CA ASN A 57 -17.40 -2.58 4.65
C ASN A 57 -16.45 -1.74 3.79
N THR A 58 -16.25 -0.48 4.20
CA THR A 58 -15.40 0.48 3.49
C THR A 58 -13.95 0.00 3.34
N LEU A 59 -13.38 -0.71 4.31
CA LEU A 59 -11.99 -1.20 4.20
C LEU A 59 -11.86 -2.26 3.10
N GLU A 60 -12.83 -3.16 2.96
CA GLU A 60 -12.86 -4.13 1.86
C GLU A 60 -13.01 -3.44 0.50
N ILE A 61 -13.86 -2.40 0.42
CA ILE A 61 -13.97 -1.56 -0.78
C ILE A 61 -12.60 -0.94 -1.12
N MET A 62 -11.90 -0.36 -0.14
CA MET A 62 -10.60 0.27 -0.33
C MET A 62 -9.53 -0.74 -0.79
N ILE A 63 -9.51 -1.96 -0.22
CA ILE A 63 -8.58 -3.01 -0.65
C ILE A 63 -8.82 -3.36 -2.12
N HIS A 64 -10.07 -3.57 -2.52
CA HIS A 64 -10.42 -3.83 -3.93
C HIS A 64 -10.02 -2.67 -4.83
N ALA A 65 -10.35 -1.44 -4.43
CA ALA A 65 -10.02 -0.23 -5.18
C ALA A 65 -8.50 -0.12 -5.41
N GLN A 66 -7.70 -0.26 -4.35
CA GLN A 66 -6.25 -0.18 -4.40
C GLN A 66 -5.62 -1.28 -5.25
N HIS A 67 -6.16 -2.50 -5.18
CA HIS A 67 -5.70 -3.61 -6.02
C HIS A 67 -5.80 -3.29 -7.52
N HIS A 68 -6.78 -2.48 -7.91
CA HIS A 68 -6.97 -2.00 -9.28
C HIS A 68 -6.39 -0.60 -9.54
N GLY A 69 -5.51 -0.10 -8.65
CA GLY A 69 -4.80 1.17 -8.84
C GLY A 69 -5.62 2.42 -8.52
N VAL A 70 -6.81 2.28 -7.94
CA VAL A 70 -7.60 3.42 -7.48
C VAL A 70 -6.96 3.99 -6.21
N PRO A 71 -6.79 5.32 -6.10
CA PRO A 71 -6.17 5.93 -4.93
C PRO A 71 -6.98 5.72 -3.64
N THR A 72 -6.29 5.36 -2.55
CA THR A 72 -6.87 5.20 -1.21
C THR A 72 -5.88 5.71 -0.16
N ARG A 73 -6.31 5.91 1.09
CA ARG A 73 -5.40 6.17 2.22
C ARG A 73 -4.81 4.91 2.86
N LEU A 74 -4.97 3.75 2.23
CA LEU A 74 -4.33 2.52 2.67
C LEU A 74 -2.88 2.48 2.17
N LEU A 75 -2.03 1.87 2.97
CA LEU A 75 -0.65 1.57 2.60
C LEU A 75 -0.41 0.09 2.85
N ASP A 76 0.13 -0.62 1.85
CA ASP A 76 0.43 -2.04 1.93
C ASP A 76 1.71 -2.33 2.70
N TRP A 77 1.71 -3.43 3.44
CA TRP A 77 2.85 -3.96 4.16
C TRP A 77 2.86 -5.47 4.01
N SER A 78 4.01 -6.08 4.27
CA SER A 78 4.14 -7.52 4.44
C SER A 78 4.47 -7.84 5.89
N THR A 79 3.95 -8.94 6.41
CA THR A 79 4.44 -9.49 7.68
C THR A 79 5.80 -10.19 7.55
N ASN A 80 6.23 -10.50 6.32
CA ASN A 80 7.48 -11.17 6.03
C ASN A 80 8.55 -10.20 5.49
N PRO A 81 9.74 -10.11 6.15
CA PRO A 81 10.80 -9.20 5.73
C PRO A 81 11.39 -9.55 4.36
N LEU A 82 11.42 -10.83 3.95
CA LEU A 82 11.95 -11.24 2.64
C LEU A 82 11.03 -10.81 1.49
N LYS A 83 9.72 -10.86 1.73
CA LYS A 83 8.69 -10.39 0.79
C LYS A 83 8.76 -8.87 0.62
N ALA A 84 9.01 -8.13 1.71
CA ALA A 84 9.29 -6.70 1.62
C ALA A 84 10.62 -6.41 0.91
N LEU A 85 11.68 -7.14 1.23
CA LEU A 85 12.98 -7.00 0.55
C LEU A 85 12.87 -7.23 -0.95
N TYR A 86 12.07 -8.20 -1.39
CA TYR A 86 11.77 -8.42 -2.80
C TYR A 86 11.29 -7.13 -3.48
N PHE A 87 10.31 -6.41 -2.91
CA PHE A 87 9.85 -5.13 -3.48
C PHE A 87 10.92 -4.03 -3.50
N ALA A 88 11.93 -4.10 -2.63
CA ALA A 88 13.04 -3.15 -2.63
C ALA A 88 14.09 -3.43 -3.73
N VAL A 89 14.10 -4.64 -4.32
CA VAL A 89 15.17 -5.07 -5.23
C VAL A 89 14.71 -5.67 -6.55
N GLU A 90 13.43 -6.02 -6.70
CA GLU A 90 12.95 -6.80 -7.84
C GLU A 90 13.09 -6.09 -9.18
N ASN A 91 12.85 -4.76 -9.20
CA ASN A 91 12.83 -3.97 -10.43
C ASN A 91 14.23 -3.43 -10.75
N SER A 92 14.87 -4.03 -11.75
CA SER A 92 16.21 -3.65 -12.21
C SER A 92 16.26 -2.28 -12.90
N ALA A 93 15.13 -1.68 -13.27
CA ALA A 93 15.10 -0.28 -13.72
C ALA A 93 15.49 0.71 -12.61
N HIS A 94 15.63 0.24 -11.37
CA HIS A 94 16.07 1.02 -10.22
C HIS A 94 17.36 0.46 -9.59
N ASP A 95 18.19 -0.27 -10.35
CA ASP A 95 19.48 -0.79 -9.87
C ASP A 95 20.56 0.30 -9.70
N ASP A 96 20.32 1.51 -10.20
CA ASP A 96 21.23 2.65 -10.15
C ASP A 96 21.05 3.54 -8.89
N VAL A 97 19.97 3.31 -8.14
CA VAL A 97 19.62 4.00 -6.90
C VAL A 97 19.52 3.03 -5.72
N ASP A 98 19.72 3.52 -4.50
CA ASP A 98 19.58 2.70 -3.29
C ASP A 98 18.10 2.42 -2.99
N GLY A 99 17.80 1.20 -2.53
CA GLY A 99 16.47 0.83 -2.03
C GLY A 99 16.39 0.96 -0.51
N VAL A 100 15.21 0.69 0.05
CA VAL A 100 14.99 0.73 1.50
C VAL A 100 13.93 -0.28 1.91
N VAL A 101 14.12 -0.91 3.07
CA VAL A 101 13.07 -1.70 3.74
C VAL A 101 12.67 -0.99 5.03
N TYR A 102 11.45 -0.50 5.07
CA TYR A 102 10.84 0.05 6.27
C TYR A 102 10.33 -1.05 7.17
N THR A 103 10.38 -0.79 8.48
CA THR A 103 9.86 -1.64 9.54
C THR A 103 8.96 -0.80 10.42
N TYR A 104 7.80 -1.35 10.76
CA TYR A 104 6.87 -0.73 11.69
C TYR A 104 6.29 -1.79 12.61
N SER A 105 6.24 -1.46 13.90
CA SER A 105 5.69 -2.31 14.95
C SER A 105 4.42 -1.65 15.50
N PRO A 106 3.22 -2.05 15.03
CA PRO A 106 1.98 -1.50 15.55
C PRO A 106 1.77 -1.89 17.00
N THR A 107 1.20 -0.98 17.79
CA THR A 107 0.80 -1.24 19.18
C THR A 107 -0.47 -2.09 19.28
N SER A 108 -1.32 -2.07 18.25
CA SER A 108 -2.53 -2.89 18.16
C SER A 108 -2.77 -3.38 16.73
N TRP A 109 -3.29 -4.60 16.64
CA TRP A 109 -3.72 -5.22 15.38
C TRP A 109 -5.24 -5.33 15.32
N HIS A 110 -5.78 -5.08 14.13
CA HIS A 110 -7.21 -5.17 13.85
C HIS A 110 -7.48 -6.05 12.62
N THR A 111 -8.75 -6.27 12.31
CA THR A 111 -9.22 -6.96 11.12
C THR A 111 -10.33 -6.14 10.45
N THR A 112 -10.66 -6.43 9.19
CA THR A 112 -11.69 -5.66 8.46
C THR A 112 -13.10 -5.80 9.06
N SER A 113 -13.34 -6.71 9.99
CA SER A 113 -14.66 -6.86 10.64
C SER A 113 -15.06 -5.65 11.48
N ASN A 114 -14.10 -4.83 11.94
CA ASN A 114 -14.34 -3.66 12.80
C ASN A 114 -14.20 -2.32 12.03
N ALA A 115 -14.44 -2.35 10.72
CA ALA A 115 -14.12 -1.26 9.81
C ALA A 115 -14.80 0.09 10.12
N SER A 116 -16.07 0.08 10.55
CA SER A 116 -16.81 1.32 10.83
C SER A 116 -16.11 2.15 11.91
N ASP A 117 -15.65 1.50 12.97
CA ASP A 117 -14.95 2.17 14.06
C ASP A 117 -13.58 2.67 13.58
N MET A 118 -12.84 1.82 12.86
CA MET A 118 -11.47 2.11 12.42
C MET A 118 -11.36 3.32 11.48
N THR A 119 -12.28 3.47 10.54
CA THR A 119 -12.23 4.57 9.55
C THR A 119 -12.41 5.96 10.15
N SER A 120 -13.00 6.04 11.34
CA SER A 120 -13.23 7.28 12.09
C SER A 120 -12.06 7.68 13.00
N TRP A 121 -11.10 6.78 13.21
CA TRP A 121 -10.02 7.02 14.17
C TRP A 121 -8.96 7.97 13.62
N ASN A 122 -8.53 8.91 14.46
CA ASN A 122 -7.51 9.90 14.13
C ASN A 122 -6.09 9.38 14.42
N ARG A 123 -5.82 8.09 14.16
CA ARG A 123 -4.52 7.45 14.36
C ARG A 123 -4.20 6.49 13.22
N LEU A 124 -2.93 6.15 13.05
CA LEU A 124 -2.51 5.08 12.16
C LEU A 124 -3.05 3.73 12.68
N VAL A 125 -3.76 2.99 11.84
CA VAL A 125 -4.36 1.70 12.24
C VAL A 125 -3.77 0.57 11.41
N ALA A 126 -3.13 -0.41 12.04
CA ALA A 126 -2.66 -1.61 11.38
C ALA A 126 -3.72 -2.71 11.42
N PHE A 127 -3.93 -3.40 10.30
CA PHE A 127 -4.91 -4.47 10.23
C PHE A 127 -4.58 -5.56 9.21
N HIS A 128 -5.15 -6.73 9.43
CA HIS A 128 -5.18 -7.83 8.49
C HIS A 128 -6.49 -7.83 7.69
N PRO A 129 -6.43 -7.98 6.36
CA PRO A 129 -7.63 -8.16 5.55
C PRO A 129 -8.30 -9.50 5.88
N ASN A 130 -9.62 -9.52 6.07
CA ASN A 130 -10.35 -10.80 6.18
C ASN A 130 -10.54 -11.46 4.81
N LEU A 131 -10.75 -10.64 3.78
CA LEU A 131 -10.82 -11.10 2.40
C LEU A 131 -9.43 -10.96 1.78
N VAL A 132 -8.81 -12.11 1.52
CA VAL A 132 -7.45 -12.19 0.97
C VAL A 132 -7.56 -12.82 -0.40
N ASN A 133 -7.11 -12.10 -1.44
CA ASN A 133 -6.88 -12.73 -2.74
C ASN A 133 -5.51 -13.44 -2.74
N ASP A 134 -5.27 -14.29 -3.72
CA ASP A 134 -4.04 -15.09 -3.78
C ASP A 134 -2.77 -14.22 -3.75
N ARG A 135 -2.83 -13.02 -4.35
CA ARG A 135 -1.74 -12.05 -4.34
C ARG A 135 -1.42 -11.55 -2.93
N VAL A 136 -2.42 -11.10 -2.17
CA VAL A 136 -2.24 -10.61 -0.81
C VAL A 136 -1.77 -11.76 0.10
N ALA A 137 -2.27 -12.98 -0.11
CA ALA A 137 -1.83 -14.16 0.64
C ALA A 137 -0.35 -14.48 0.36
N ALA A 138 0.05 -14.54 -0.91
CA ALA A 138 1.40 -14.85 -1.36
C ALA A 138 2.46 -13.84 -0.88
N GLN A 139 2.04 -12.60 -0.67
CA GLN A 139 2.86 -11.50 -0.16
C GLN A 139 2.82 -11.37 1.36
N GLU A 140 2.03 -12.20 2.04
CA GLU A 140 1.74 -12.12 3.47
C GLU A 140 1.30 -10.70 3.88
N GLY A 141 0.38 -10.16 3.06
CA GLY A 141 -0.03 -8.78 3.05
C GLY A 141 -0.84 -8.35 4.28
N CYS A 142 -0.55 -7.15 4.76
CA CYS A 142 -1.28 -6.43 5.79
C CYS A 142 -1.29 -4.94 5.43
N PHE A 143 -2.07 -4.13 6.14
CA PHE A 143 -2.27 -2.73 5.77
C PHE A 143 -2.17 -1.79 6.95
N THR A 144 -1.78 -0.56 6.67
CA THR A 144 -2.11 0.58 7.53
C THR A 144 -3.14 1.47 6.89
N LEU A 145 -4.14 1.85 7.67
CA LEU A 145 -5.06 2.93 7.36
C LEU A 145 -4.49 4.24 7.90
N PHE A 146 -4.18 5.18 7.02
CA PHE A 146 -3.75 6.52 7.41
C PHE A 146 -4.96 7.32 7.91
N PRO A 147 -4.84 8.06 9.03
CA PRO A 147 -5.90 8.94 9.47
C PRO A 147 -6.02 10.13 8.53
N PHE A 148 -7.19 10.78 8.56
CA PHE A 148 -7.30 12.15 8.11
C PHE A 148 -6.94 13.08 9.26
N ALA A 149 -6.39 14.26 8.96
CA ALA A 149 -6.29 15.33 9.95
C ALA A 149 -7.65 15.60 10.60
N ILE A 150 -7.60 16.00 11.87
CA ILE A 150 -8.79 16.45 12.60
C ILE A 150 -9.30 17.70 11.88
N PRO A 151 -10.60 17.79 11.53
CA PRO A 151 -11.14 18.96 10.88
C PRO A 151 -10.76 20.22 11.66
N GLN A 152 -9.92 21.06 11.10
CA GLN A 152 -9.87 22.47 11.51
C GLN A 152 -11.05 23.18 10.84
N GLU A 153 -11.57 24.24 11.46
CA GLU A 153 -12.78 24.95 10.99
C GLU A 153 -12.68 25.46 9.52
N ASP A 154 -11.49 25.41 8.91
CA ASP A 154 -11.18 25.86 7.54
C ASP A 154 -10.75 24.74 6.56
N ASP A 155 -10.86 23.46 6.94
CA ASP A 155 -10.36 22.30 6.16
C ASP A 155 -11.16 21.99 4.87
N SER A 156 -12.24 22.72 4.60
CA SER A 156 -13.07 22.47 3.41
C SER A 156 -12.39 22.84 2.09
N ARG A 157 -11.22 23.53 2.11
CA ARG A 157 -10.60 24.08 0.89
C ARG A 157 -9.12 23.80 0.69
N TYR A 158 -8.43 23.25 1.68
CA TYR A 158 -6.97 23.05 1.59
C TYR A 158 -6.61 21.57 1.68
N LEU A 159 -6.43 20.96 0.49
CA LEU A 159 -5.87 19.61 0.39
C LEU A 159 -4.35 19.71 0.51
N SER A 160 -3.80 19.43 1.69
CA SER A 160 -2.35 19.34 1.92
C SER A 160 -1.92 17.90 2.18
N THR A 161 -0.64 17.59 1.96
CA THR A 161 -0.04 16.29 2.32
C THR A 161 0.08 16.11 3.84
N GLU A 162 0.12 17.21 4.60
CA GLU A 162 0.10 17.23 6.08
C GLU A 162 -1.18 16.60 6.65
N ALA A 163 -2.25 16.55 5.85
CA ALA A 163 -3.52 15.93 6.21
C ALA A 163 -3.43 14.41 6.46
N PHE A 164 -2.31 13.78 6.11
CA PHE A 164 -2.06 12.34 6.27
C PHE A 164 -1.05 12.02 7.39
N GLN A 165 -0.65 12.98 8.22
CA GLN A 165 0.26 12.69 9.32
C GLN A 165 -0.49 12.12 10.54
N PRO A 166 -0.01 11.00 11.14
CA PRO A 166 -0.57 10.52 12.39
C PRO A 166 -0.33 11.54 13.51
N GLN A 167 -1.40 12.18 13.98
CA GLN A 167 -1.31 13.13 15.10
C GLN A 167 -1.23 12.39 16.43
N ASN A 168 -0.35 12.84 17.32
CA ASN A 168 -0.23 12.34 18.71
C ASN A 168 0.12 10.85 18.86
N VAL A 169 0.78 10.23 17.87
CA VAL A 169 1.28 8.85 17.97
C VAL A 169 2.78 8.83 17.72
N GLN A 170 3.57 8.38 18.71
CA GLN A 170 4.94 7.97 18.43
C GLN A 170 4.92 6.70 17.59
N VAL A 171 5.13 6.86 16.30
CA VAL A 171 5.28 5.75 15.36
C VAL A 171 6.75 5.30 15.42
N SER A 172 7.02 4.15 16.05
CA SER A 172 8.33 3.52 15.97
C SER A 172 8.49 2.93 14.57
N MET A 173 9.20 3.67 13.71
CA MET A 173 9.54 3.26 12.37
C MET A 173 11.05 3.24 12.23
N HIS A 174 11.59 2.10 11.81
CA HIS A 174 12.99 1.98 11.45
C HIS A 174 13.11 1.62 9.98
N SER A 175 14.22 1.98 9.36
CA SER A 175 14.51 1.61 7.98
C SER A 175 15.86 0.92 7.89
N VAL A 176 15.97 0.03 6.91
CA VAL A 176 17.21 -0.63 6.52
C VAL A 176 17.51 -0.21 5.09
N LEU A 177 18.61 0.50 4.89
CA LEU A 177 19.10 0.88 3.56
C LEU A 177 19.54 -0.37 2.79
N ILE A 178 19.15 -0.46 1.53
CA ILE A 178 19.57 -1.53 0.62
C ILE A 178 20.48 -0.89 -0.45
N PRO A 179 21.82 -1.02 -0.31
CA PRO A 179 22.74 -0.44 -1.27
C PRO A 179 22.47 -0.95 -2.68
N LYS A 180 22.50 -0.06 -3.66
CA LYS A 180 22.24 -0.37 -5.07
C LYS A 180 23.09 -1.52 -5.61
N GLN A 181 24.36 -1.60 -5.18
CA GLN A 181 25.29 -2.65 -5.61
C GLN A 181 24.92 -4.04 -5.08
N ALA A 182 24.13 -4.11 -3.99
CA ALA A 182 23.69 -5.37 -3.41
C ALA A 182 22.45 -5.95 -4.09
N LYS A 183 21.63 -5.13 -4.78
CA LYS A 183 20.34 -5.53 -5.35
C LYS A 183 20.41 -6.77 -6.27
N PRO A 184 21.36 -6.86 -7.23
CA PRO A 184 21.43 -8.04 -8.11
C PRO A 184 21.75 -9.34 -7.35
N ALA A 185 22.60 -9.26 -6.33
CA ALA A 185 22.94 -10.42 -5.50
C ALA A 185 21.77 -10.84 -4.60
N LEU A 186 21.09 -9.86 -4.00
CA LEU A 186 19.92 -10.09 -3.14
C LEU A 186 18.77 -10.75 -3.91
N ARG A 187 18.51 -10.37 -5.17
CA ARG A 187 17.50 -11.04 -6.01
C ARG A 187 17.77 -12.54 -6.15
N LYS A 188 19.00 -12.91 -6.50
CA LYS A 188 19.40 -14.33 -6.62
C LYS A 188 19.31 -15.08 -5.29
N GLN A 189 19.56 -14.41 -4.17
CA GLN A 189 19.41 -15.01 -2.84
C GLN A 189 17.95 -15.21 -2.48
N LEU A 190 17.08 -14.24 -2.76
CA LEU A 190 15.63 -14.34 -2.57
C LEU A 190 15.04 -15.50 -3.36
N GLU A 191 15.43 -15.67 -4.63
CA GLU A 191 15.00 -16.80 -5.46
C GLU A 191 15.37 -18.15 -4.83
N LYS A 192 16.59 -18.30 -4.32
CA LYS A 192 17.04 -19.50 -3.59
C LYS A 192 16.26 -19.76 -2.30
N LEU A 193 15.72 -18.71 -1.70
CA LEU A 193 14.86 -18.79 -0.50
C LEU A 193 13.38 -18.96 -0.87
N GLY A 194 13.04 -19.16 -2.14
CA GLY A 194 11.67 -19.35 -2.61
C GLY A 194 10.86 -18.07 -2.75
N VAL A 195 11.52 -16.90 -2.79
CA VAL A 195 10.90 -15.60 -3.06
C VAL A 195 11.25 -15.15 -4.47
N SER A 196 10.35 -15.45 -5.40
CA SER A 196 10.45 -15.15 -6.84
C SER A 196 9.21 -14.42 -7.37
N ASP A 197 9.25 -13.93 -8.62
CA ASP A 197 8.09 -13.25 -9.24
C ASP A 197 6.85 -14.15 -9.22
N ALA A 198 7.00 -15.43 -9.55
CA ALA A 198 5.89 -16.41 -9.54
C ALA A 198 5.35 -16.69 -8.14
N SER A 199 6.22 -16.64 -7.11
CA SER A 199 5.78 -16.81 -5.71
C SER A 199 5.11 -15.57 -5.12
N MET A 200 5.35 -14.39 -5.70
CA MET A 200 4.83 -13.09 -5.23
C MET A 200 3.56 -12.67 -5.96
N PHE A 201 3.42 -13.14 -7.19
CA PHE A 201 2.30 -12.89 -8.08
C PHE A 201 1.85 -14.25 -8.63
N PRO A 202 0.94 -14.95 -7.92
CA PRO A 202 0.48 -16.29 -8.29
C PRO A 202 -0.54 -16.23 -9.44
N ASP A 203 -0.18 -15.54 -10.52
CA ASP A 203 -0.95 -15.36 -11.73
C ASP A 203 -0.07 -15.60 -12.97
N LEU A 204 -0.68 -15.59 -14.15
CA LEU A 204 0.05 -15.79 -15.40
C LEU A 204 1.12 -14.71 -15.63
N ASP A 205 0.86 -13.48 -15.17
CA ASP A 205 1.79 -12.37 -15.32
C ASP A 205 3.05 -12.58 -14.47
N GLY A 206 2.89 -13.05 -13.24
CA GLY A 206 3.99 -13.40 -12.34
C GLY A 206 4.82 -14.57 -12.85
N ILE A 207 4.18 -15.61 -13.38
CA ILE A 207 4.87 -16.74 -14.01
C ILE A 207 5.66 -16.26 -15.24
N ALA A 208 5.02 -15.50 -16.13
CA ALA A 208 5.66 -14.96 -17.33
C ALA A 208 6.82 -14.03 -16.99
N LYS A 209 6.67 -13.18 -15.96
CA LYS A 209 7.74 -12.32 -15.46
C LYS A 209 8.92 -13.14 -14.92
N ASN A 210 8.65 -14.20 -14.16
CA ASN A 210 9.69 -15.10 -13.65
C ASN A 210 10.50 -15.73 -14.79
N ILE A 211 9.81 -16.29 -15.80
CA ILE A 211 10.44 -16.91 -16.96
C ILE A 211 11.29 -15.87 -17.72
N ARG A 212 10.77 -14.68 -17.98
CA ARG A 212 11.55 -13.62 -18.64
C ARG A 212 12.84 -13.31 -17.87
N ARG A 213 12.76 -13.20 -16.54
CA ARG A 213 13.93 -12.99 -15.67
C ARG A 213 14.94 -14.14 -15.79
N ASP A 214 14.49 -15.39 -15.77
CA ASP A 214 15.35 -16.57 -15.88
C ASP A 214 16.15 -16.60 -17.21
N PHE A 215 15.56 -16.07 -18.28
CA PHE A 215 16.19 -15.98 -19.61
C PHE A 215 16.86 -14.62 -19.88
N GLY A 216 16.94 -13.72 -18.90
CA GLY A 216 17.60 -12.42 -19.03
C GLY A 216 16.83 -11.38 -19.84
N PHE A 217 15.54 -11.60 -20.10
CA PHE A 217 14.63 -10.60 -20.63
C PHE A 217 14.11 -9.76 -19.46
N ILE A 218 14.47 -8.47 -19.42
CA ILE A 218 14.00 -7.52 -18.42
C ILE A 218 12.91 -6.66 -19.06
#